data_AF-A0A933BWE4-F1
#
_entry.id   AF-A0A933BWE4-F1
#
_cell.length_a   1.000
_cell.length_b   1.000
_cell.length_c   1.000
_cell.angle_alpha   90.00
_cell.angle_beta   90.00
_cell.angle_gamma   90.00
#
_symmetry.space_group_name_H-M   'P 1'
#
loop_
_entity.id
_entity.type
_entity.pdbx_description
1 polymer ?
#
loop_
_entity_poly.entity_id
_entity_poly.type
_entity_poly.pdbx_seq_one_letter_code
_entity_poly.pdbx_strand_id
1 'polypeptide(L)'
;MTPTDVLRAGWRALRRGRWGEDCPAGAPVPEAERCAALDCDSVRLTTLELRRPAIVTCLEEPGSAVSARLAAMGVLPGVRLTLVQRSPAYVFRIGYGEFAVDAELAKRIRVRPD
;
A
#
# COMPACT_ATOMS: atom_id res chain seq x y z
N MET A 1 3.01 -35.70 8.48
CA MET A 1 3.86 -34.49 8.56
C MET A 1 5.30 -34.94 8.37
N THR A 2 5.94 -34.54 7.27
CA THR A 2 7.31 -35.00 6.95
C THR A 2 8.35 -33.96 7.40
N PRO A 3 9.58 -34.38 7.76
CA PRO A 3 10.65 -33.46 8.18
C PRO A 3 10.98 -32.37 7.14
N THR A 4 10.66 -32.60 5.87
CA THR A 4 10.85 -31.64 4.78
C THR A 4 9.84 -30.49 4.80
N ASP A 5 8.68 -30.67 5.44
CA ASP A 5 7.66 -29.63 5.59
C ASP A 5 8.11 -28.55 6.59
N VAL A 6 8.87 -28.95 7.62
CA VAL A 6 9.43 -28.05 8.65
C VAL A 6 10.54 -27.16 8.09
N LEU A 7 11.37 -27.71 7.19
CA LEU A 7 12.43 -26.95 6.50
C LEU A 7 11.86 -25.94 5.50
N ARG A 8 10.75 -26.27 4.83
CA ARG A 8 10.06 -25.37 3.89
C ARG A 8 9.35 -24.22 4.62
N ALA A 9 8.87 -24.45 5.84
CA ALA A 9 8.29 -23.42 6.70
C ALA A 9 9.36 -22.47 7.28
N GLY A 10 10.52 -23.01 7.69
CA GLY A 10 11.61 -22.21 8.27
C GLY A 10 12.27 -21.23 7.29
N TRP A 11 12.29 -21.53 5.99
CA TRP A 11 12.92 -20.68 4.98
C TRP A 11 12.05 -19.50 4.51
N ARG A 12 10.71 -19.59 4.67
CA ARG A 12 9.79 -18.45 4.40
C ARG A 12 9.96 -17.30 5.41
N ALA A 13 10.54 -17.56 6.58
CA ALA A 13 10.76 -16.56 7.63
C ALA A 13 12.01 -15.66 7.42
N LEU A 14 12.84 -15.95 6.41
CA LEU A 14 14.18 -15.35 6.24
C LEU A 14 14.35 -14.46 5.00
N ARG A 15 13.30 -14.18 4.24
CA ARG A 15 13.33 -13.12 3.21
C ARG A 15 12.37 -12.02 3.60
N ARG A 16 12.82 -11.20 4.56
CA ARG A 16 12.07 -10.05 5.10
C ARG A 16 12.27 -8.84 4.20
N GLY A 17 11.29 -8.56 3.35
CA GLY A 17 11.11 -7.23 2.76
C GLY A 17 10.83 -6.21 3.87
N ARG A 18 11.44 -5.02 3.80
CA ARG A 18 11.40 -3.99 4.86
C ARG A 18 10.03 -3.30 4.97
N TRP A 19 9.10 -3.97 5.63
CA TRP A 19 8.03 -3.40 6.46
C TRP A 19 7.96 -4.29 7.71
N GLY A 20 9.09 -4.39 8.40
CA GLY A 20 9.26 -5.19 9.62
C GLY A 20 8.61 -4.53 10.84
N GLU A 21 9.34 -4.48 11.95
CA GLU A 21 8.92 -4.03 13.29
C GLU A 21 8.38 -2.58 13.33
N ASP A 22 8.61 -1.79 12.27
CA ASP A 22 8.16 -0.40 12.13
C ASP A 22 6.76 -0.24 11.52
N CYS A 23 6.00 -1.34 11.34
CA CYS A 23 4.61 -1.25 10.89
C CYS A 23 3.74 -0.69 12.04
N PRO A 24 3.04 0.45 11.86
CA PRO A 24 2.19 1.03 12.92
C PRO A 24 1.04 0.10 13.36
N ALA A 25 0.72 -0.93 12.58
CA ALA A 25 -0.29 -1.95 12.90
C ALA A 25 0.30 -3.23 13.55
N GLY A 26 1.63 -3.36 13.66
CA GLY A 26 2.29 -4.47 14.37
C GLY A 26 2.25 -5.85 13.70
N ALA A 27 1.68 -5.98 12.50
CA ALA A 27 1.62 -7.23 11.74
C ALA A 27 2.31 -7.08 10.36
N PRO A 28 2.95 -8.15 9.83
CA PRO A 28 3.53 -8.10 8.50
C PRO A 28 2.43 -7.91 7.47
N VAL A 29 2.46 -6.78 6.75
CA VAL A 29 1.56 -6.55 5.63
C VAL A 29 1.95 -7.55 4.53
N PRO A 30 1.07 -8.51 4.17
CA PRO A 30 1.46 -9.69 3.38
C PRO A 30 1.83 -9.40 1.91
N GLU A 31 1.90 -8.13 1.50
CA GLU A 31 2.04 -7.72 0.09
C GLU A 31 3.12 -6.67 -0.19
N ALA A 32 3.91 -6.25 0.81
CA ALA A 32 4.90 -5.17 0.66
C ALA A 32 5.98 -5.46 -0.43
N GLU A 33 6.23 -6.72 -0.75
CA GLU A 33 7.23 -7.15 -1.73
C GLU A 33 6.87 -6.76 -3.18
N ARG A 34 5.58 -6.61 -3.52
CA ARG A 34 5.16 -6.34 -4.91
C ARG A 34 5.60 -4.98 -5.43
N CYS A 35 5.92 -4.02 -4.57
CA CYS A 35 6.27 -2.68 -5.01
C CYS A 35 7.74 -2.45 -5.35
N ALA A 36 8.62 -3.33 -4.88
CA ALA A 36 10.01 -3.37 -5.32
C ALA A 36 10.23 -4.38 -6.47
N ALA A 37 9.16 -5.09 -6.87
CA ALA A 37 9.24 -6.11 -7.90
C ALA A 37 9.34 -5.46 -9.29
N LEU A 38 10.15 -6.06 -10.17
CA LEU A 38 10.34 -5.60 -11.55
C LEU A 38 9.06 -5.67 -12.39
N ASP A 39 8.12 -6.52 -11.98
CA ASP A 39 6.80 -6.75 -12.60
C ASP A 39 5.67 -6.01 -11.86
N CYS A 40 5.99 -4.96 -11.10
CA CYS A 40 4.98 -4.18 -10.40
C CYS A 40 3.99 -3.53 -11.38
N ASP A 41 2.74 -4.00 -11.38
CA ASP A 41 1.63 -3.49 -12.18
C ASP A 41 0.94 -2.26 -11.56
N SER A 42 1.51 -1.71 -10.48
CA SER A 42 0.94 -0.58 -9.76
C SER A 42 1.26 0.77 -10.40
N VAL A 43 0.26 1.64 -10.43
CA VAL A 43 0.35 3.03 -10.88
C VAL A 43 0.26 3.97 -9.67
N ARG A 44 0.65 5.23 -9.84
CA ARG A 44 0.46 6.25 -8.79
C ARG A 44 -1.00 6.65 -8.72
N LEU A 45 -1.52 6.93 -7.53
CA LEU A 45 -2.88 7.43 -7.37
C LEU A 45 -3.16 8.68 -8.22
N THR A 46 -2.16 9.56 -8.38
CA THR A 46 -2.27 10.78 -9.20
C THR A 46 -2.61 10.50 -10.67
N THR A 47 -2.27 9.31 -11.17
CA THR A 47 -2.55 8.87 -12.54
C THR A 47 -3.87 8.12 -12.69
N LEU A 48 -4.48 7.69 -11.58
CA LEU A 48 -5.71 6.91 -11.58
C LEU A 48 -6.88 7.72 -12.13
N GLU A 49 -7.69 7.15 -13.02
CA GLU A 49 -8.89 7.80 -13.51
C GLU A 49 -9.89 8.12 -12.38
N LEU A 50 -10.59 9.25 -12.50
CA LEU A 50 -11.60 9.65 -11.54
C LEU A 50 -12.72 8.61 -11.47
N ARG A 51 -13.23 8.40 -10.26
CA ARG A 51 -14.36 7.52 -9.92
C ARG A 51 -14.12 6.04 -10.27
N ARG A 52 -12.90 5.63 -10.59
CA ARG A 52 -12.54 4.22 -10.72
C ARG A 52 -12.07 3.63 -9.38
N PRO A 53 -12.57 2.44 -9.00
CA PRO A 53 -12.04 1.72 -7.86
C PRO A 53 -10.62 1.22 -8.16
N ALA A 54 -9.78 1.24 -7.14
CA ALA A 54 -8.44 0.68 -7.19
C ALA A 54 -8.07 0.10 -5.82
N ILE A 55 -7.16 -0.86 -5.81
CA ILE A 55 -6.62 -1.45 -4.59
C ILE A 55 -5.27 -0.82 -4.30
N VAL A 56 -5.06 -0.33 -3.08
CA VAL A 56 -3.74 0.10 -2.61
C VAL A 56 -2.82 -1.11 -2.61
N THR A 57 -1.70 -1.02 -3.32
CA THR A 57 -0.70 -2.10 -3.37
C THR A 57 0.45 -1.84 -2.41
N CYS A 58 0.87 -0.57 -2.26
CA CYS A 58 1.86 -0.16 -1.28
C CYS A 58 1.91 1.37 -1.12
N LEU A 59 2.71 1.79 -0.15
CA LEU A 59 3.16 3.16 0.01
C LEU A 59 4.64 3.26 -0.35
N GLU A 60 5.01 4.28 -1.12
CA GLU A 60 6.42 4.60 -1.38
C GLU A 60 7.12 5.02 -0.07
N GLU A 61 8.42 4.74 0.04
CA GLU A 61 9.21 5.02 1.25
C GLU A 61 8.61 4.42 2.55
N PRO A 62 8.72 3.08 2.70
CA PRO A 62 8.38 2.36 3.93
C PRO A 62 8.94 3.01 5.19
N GLY A 63 8.18 3.06 6.28
CA GLY A 63 8.67 3.54 7.58
C GLY A 63 8.93 5.05 7.67
N SER A 64 8.67 5.80 6.61
CA SER A 64 8.73 7.27 6.66
C SER A 64 7.56 7.85 7.46
N ALA A 65 7.73 9.06 8.00
CA ALA A 65 6.65 9.81 8.65
C ALA A 65 5.45 10.04 7.70
N VAL A 66 5.72 10.15 6.40
CA VAL A 66 4.72 10.29 5.34
C VAL A 66 3.87 9.02 5.22
N SER A 67 4.53 7.86 5.15
CA SER A 67 3.86 6.55 5.12
C SER A 67 3.06 6.28 6.40
N ALA A 68 3.58 6.69 7.57
CA ALA A 68 2.85 6.60 8.84
C ALA A 68 1.59 7.48 8.85
N ARG A 69 1.66 8.70 8.30
CA ARG A 69 0.50 9.59 8.17
C ARG A 69 -0.57 9.01 7.24
N LEU A 70 -0.16 8.42 6.11
CA LEU A 70 -1.05 7.72 5.19
C LEU A 70 -1.73 6.51 5.85
N ALA A 71 -0.95 5.70 6.56
CA ALA A 71 -1.46 4.55 7.32
C ALA A 71 -2.47 4.98 8.39
N ALA A 72 -2.22 6.09 9.11
CA ALA A 72 -3.13 6.64 10.10
C ALA A 72 -4.47 7.13 9.51
N MET A 73 -4.49 7.49 8.21
CA MET A 73 -5.73 7.78 7.47
C MET A 73 -6.43 6.52 6.92
N GLY A 74 -5.91 5.32 7.21
CA GLY A 74 -6.45 4.06 6.70
C GLY A 74 -5.97 3.70 5.29
N VAL A 75 -4.97 4.42 4.74
CA VAL A 75 -4.36 4.07 3.46
C VAL A 75 -3.33 2.97 3.70
N LEU A 76 -3.77 1.72 3.54
CA LEU A 76 -2.96 0.52 3.76
C LEU A 76 -3.05 -0.42 2.55
N PRO A 77 -2.03 -1.25 2.29
CA PRO A 77 -2.12 -2.26 1.23
C PRO A 77 -3.31 -3.19 1.41
N GLY A 78 -3.94 -3.58 0.30
CA GLY A 78 -5.17 -4.37 0.26
C GLY A 78 -6.46 -3.55 0.42
N VAL A 79 -6.37 -2.27 0.80
CA VAL A 79 -7.54 -1.41 0.94
C VAL A 79 -8.03 -0.93 -0.43
N ARG A 80 -9.34 -1.01 -0.64
CA ARG A 80 -10.00 -0.42 -1.81
C ARG A 80 -10.20 1.07 -1.60
N LEU A 81 -9.79 1.85 -2.61
CA LEU A 81 -9.99 3.30 -2.66
C LEU A 81 -10.64 3.71 -3.98
N THR A 82 -11.15 4.94 -4.03
CA THR A 82 -11.62 5.58 -5.28
C THR A 82 -11.14 7.02 -5.33
N LEU A 83 -10.50 7.44 -6.43
CA LEU A 83 -10.13 8.85 -6.63
C LEU A 83 -11.36 9.67 -7.04
N VAL A 84 -11.77 10.63 -6.23
CA VAL A 84 -12.97 11.45 -6.44
C VAL A 84 -12.64 12.74 -7.18
N GLN A 85 -11.49 13.34 -6.88
CA GLN A 85 -11.06 14.64 -7.43
C GLN A 85 -9.53 14.69 -7.57
N ARG A 86 -9.02 15.46 -8.55
CA ARG A 86 -7.58 15.72 -8.76
C ARG A 86 -7.16 17.18 -8.50
N SER A 87 -8.09 18.13 -8.55
CA SER A 87 -7.83 19.56 -8.42
C SER A 87 -9.02 20.25 -7.73
N PRO A 88 -8.79 21.20 -6.80
CA PRO A 88 -7.50 21.77 -6.39
C PRO A 88 -6.68 20.86 -5.45
N ALA A 89 -7.25 19.75 -4.97
CA ALA A 89 -6.56 18.72 -4.20
C ALA A 89 -6.92 17.32 -4.72
N TYR A 90 -6.12 16.33 -4.34
CA TYR A 90 -6.46 14.93 -4.59
C TYR A 90 -7.39 14.46 -3.48
N VAL A 91 -8.66 14.24 -3.82
CA VAL A 91 -9.65 13.68 -2.89
C VAL A 91 -9.86 12.23 -3.25
N PHE A 92 -9.65 11.33 -2.29
CA PHE A 92 -9.94 9.92 -2.45
C PHE A 92 -10.84 9.42 -1.32
N ARG A 93 -11.62 8.39 -1.62
CA ARG A 93 -12.53 7.74 -0.69
C ARG A 93 -12.03 6.35 -0.33
N ILE A 94 -12.05 6.02 0.96
CA ILE A 94 -11.80 4.69 1.52
C ILE A 94 -12.98 4.34 2.42
N GLY A 95 -13.71 3.26 2.10
CA GLY A 95 -14.96 2.94 2.77
C GLY A 95 -15.94 4.12 2.71
N TYR A 96 -16.32 4.65 3.88
CA TYR A 96 -17.19 5.83 4.01
C TYR A 96 -16.44 7.15 4.26
N GLY A 97 -15.11 7.11 4.38
CA GLY A 97 -14.29 8.31 4.64
C GLY A 97 -13.71 8.91 3.37
N GLU A 98 -13.67 10.24 3.28
CA GLU A 98 -13.01 10.99 2.22
C GLU A 98 -11.84 11.80 2.77
N PHE A 99 -10.71 11.76 2.04
CA PHE A 99 -9.48 12.41 2.44
C PHE A 99 -8.98 13.29 1.31
N ALA A 100 -8.75 14.56 1.61
CA ALA A 100 -8.12 15.52 0.70
C ALA A 100 -6.64 15.64 1.04
N VAL A 101 -5.78 15.40 0.04
CA VAL A 101 -4.33 15.46 0.19
C VAL A 101 -3.70 16.26 -0.95
N ASP A 102 -2.50 16.77 -0.70
CA ASP A 102 -1.68 17.40 -1.74
C ASP A 102 -1.09 16.36 -2.71
N ALA A 103 -0.49 16.85 -3.80
CA ALA A 103 0.13 16.01 -4.83
C ALA A 103 1.33 15.22 -4.30
N GLU A 104 2.07 15.77 -3.33
CA GLU A 104 3.28 15.18 -2.76
C GLU A 104 2.94 13.94 -1.92
N LEU A 105 1.79 13.96 -1.24
CA LEU A 105 1.27 12.85 -0.49
C LEU A 105 0.56 11.84 -1.40
N ALA A 106 -0.24 12.32 -2.37
CA ALA A 106 -0.95 11.46 -3.32
C ALA A 106 -0.01 10.62 -4.18
N LYS A 107 1.14 11.16 -4.61
CA LYS A 107 2.09 10.42 -5.46
C LYS A 107 2.75 9.24 -4.74
N ARG A 108 2.74 9.23 -3.40
CA ARG A 108 3.31 8.15 -2.57
C ARG A 108 2.39 6.94 -2.48
N ILE A 109 1.13 7.08 -2.88
CA ILE A 109 0.15 5.99 -2.85
C ILE A 109 0.22 5.25 -4.19
N ARG A 110 0.58 3.95 -4.13
CA ARG A 110 0.55 3.05 -5.29
C ARG A 110 -0.71 2.21 -5.28
N VAL A 111 -1.33 2.11 -6.44
CA VAL A 111 -2.61 1.44 -6.63
C VAL A 111 -2.61 0.57 -7.86
N ARG A 112 -3.43 -0.47 -7.86
CA ARG A 112 -3.79 -1.24 -9.05
C ARG A 112 -5.28 -1.00 -9.34
N PRO A 113 -5.66 -0.56 -10.55
CA PRO A 113 -7.07 -0.51 -10.94
C PRO A 113 -7.73 -1.88 -10.78
N ASP A 114 -8.93 -1.90 -10.19
CA ASP A 114 -9.75 -3.12 -10.05
C ASP A 114 -10.53 -3.41 -11.35
#